data_AF-A0A2G1X0C2-F1
#
_entry.id   AF-A0A2G1X0C2-F1
#
_cell.length_a   1.000
_cell.length_b   1.000
_cell.length_c   1.000
_cell.angle_alpha   90.00
_cell.angle_beta   90.00
_cell.angle_gamma   90.00
#
_symmetry.space_group_name_H-M   'P 1'
#
loop_
_entity.id
_entity.type
_entity.pdbx_description
1 polymer ?
#
loop_
_entity_poly.entity_id
_entity_poly.type
_entity_poly.pdbx_seq_one_letter_code
_entity_poly.pdbx_strand_id
1 'polypeptide(L)'
;MTEQPAYHEHLLDASDVCNSCHRVIRVERQDPTRGGLTREFESHYERHRDHTEIGYGPAKSVSDEKGVFCERCGTESPYDRIWNDAEDDVDDERFRELVQATIRTLEHKGVTLHRQTLAERALERRRNDEHVDDCLGEATKAAIVASINQSDAGQDTRREAHA
;
A
#
# COMPACT_ATOMS: atom_id res chain seq x y z
N MET A 1 -10.54 -0.21 -19.73
CA MET A 1 -9.94 -0.10 -18.38
C MET A 1 -8.55 -0.70 -18.48
N THR A 2 -7.53 0.14 -18.61
CA THR A 2 -6.13 -0.31 -18.53
C THR A 2 -5.88 -0.75 -17.10
N GLU A 3 -5.60 -2.03 -16.90
CA GLU A 3 -5.16 -2.57 -15.62
C GLU A 3 -3.97 -1.73 -15.12
N GLN A 4 -4.04 -1.27 -13.88
CA GLN A 4 -2.99 -0.51 -13.20
C GLN A 4 -2.28 -1.50 -12.27
N PRO A 5 -1.35 -2.35 -12.78
CA PRO A 5 -0.92 -3.55 -12.09
C PRO A 5 -0.33 -3.22 -10.71
N ALA A 6 0.55 -2.21 -10.62
CA ALA A 6 1.20 -1.89 -9.35
C ALA A 6 0.26 -1.39 -8.25
N TYR A 7 -0.81 -0.65 -8.59
CA TYR A 7 -1.75 -0.17 -7.57
C TYR A 7 -2.61 -1.32 -7.03
N HIS A 8 -3.16 -2.14 -7.94
CA HIS A 8 -3.95 -3.30 -7.56
C HIS A 8 -3.11 -4.36 -6.84
N GLU A 9 -2.03 -4.81 -7.47
CA GLU A 9 -1.18 -5.91 -6.99
C GLU A 9 -0.54 -5.60 -5.62
N HIS A 10 -0.06 -4.37 -5.42
CA HIS A 10 0.71 -4.03 -4.23
C HIS A 10 -0.11 -3.35 -3.13
N LEU A 11 -1.33 -2.85 -3.41
CA LEU A 11 -2.20 -2.25 -2.40
C LEU A 11 -3.54 -3.00 -2.29
N LEU A 12 -4.39 -2.96 -3.32
CA LEU A 12 -5.79 -3.39 -3.19
C LEU A 12 -5.97 -4.90 -3.01
N ASP A 13 -5.20 -5.69 -3.74
CA ASP A 13 -5.26 -7.15 -3.71
C ASP A 13 -4.28 -7.74 -2.67
N ALA A 14 -3.45 -6.89 -2.08
CA ALA A 14 -2.37 -7.30 -1.22
C ALA A 14 -2.83 -7.59 0.20
N SER A 15 -2.76 -8.87 0.60
CA SER A 15 -3.25 -9.34 1.90
C SER A 15 -2.50 -8.78 3.13
N ASP A 16 -1.37 -8.12 2.91
CA ASP A 16 -0.51 -7.50 3.90
C ASP A 16 -0.74 -5.99 4.03
N VAL A 17 -1.62 -5.39 3.21
CA VAL A 17 -1.92 -3.96 3.22
C VAL A 17 -3.39 -3.73 3.57
N CYS A 18 -3.65 -2.68 4.35
CA CYS A 18 -5.00 -2.31 4.72
C CYS A 18 -5.65 -1.41 3.65
N ASN A 19 -6.73 -1.84 3.02
CA ASN A 19 -7.48 -1.10 1.99
C ASN A 19 -8.15 0.17 2.50
N SER A 20 -8.31 0.32 3.82
CA SER A 20 -8.87 1.51 4.45
C SER A 20 -7.85 2.64 4.65
N CYS A 21 -6.55 2.33 4.83
CA CYS A 21 -5.52 3.34 5.14
C CYS A 21 -4.17 3.17 4.44
N HIS A 22 -4.04 2.16 3.58
CA HIS A 22 -2.86 1.80 2.78
C HIS A 22 -1.59 1.54 3.57
N ARG A 23 -1.69 1.18 4.86
CA ARG A 23 -0.55 0.78 5.68
C ARG A 23 -0.30 -0.72 5.56
N VAL A 24 0.97 -1.12 5.60
CA VAL A 24 1.38 -2.52 5.73
C VAL A 24 1.04 -3.02 7.14
N ILE A 25 0.13 -3.99 7.24
CA ILE A 25 -0.36 -4.55 8.50
C ILE A 25 0.10 -6.00 8.74
N ARG A 26 0.75 -6.64 7.77
CA ARG A 26 1.39 -7.95 7.92
C ARG A 26 2.79 -7.93 7.35
N VAL A 27 3.65 -8.81 7.86
CA VAL A 27 5.03 -8.99 7.41
C VAL A 27 5.26 -10.47 7.11
N GLU A 28 5.88 -10.75 5.98
CA GLU A 28 6.31 -12.10 5.65
C GLU A 28 7.50 -12.49 6.54
N ARG A 29 7.42 -13.66 7.16
CA ARG A 29 8.47 -14.25 8.00
C ARG A 29 8.82 -15.62 7.48
N GLN A 30 10.11 -15.88 7.39
CA GLN A 30 10.65 -17.19 7.03
C GLN A 30 11.13 -17.88 8.30
N ASP A 31 10.45 -18.97 8.68
CA ASP A 31 10.89 -19.81 9.78
C ASP A 31 11.65 -21.02 9.23
N PRO A 32 12.74 -21.45 9.90
CA PRO A 32 13.42 -22.69 9.54
C PRO A 32 12.52 -23.88 9.89
N THR A 33 12.25 -24.76 8.92
CA THR A 33 11.39 -25.93 9.14
C THR A 33 11.97 -26.82 10.23
N ARG A 34 11.20 -27.03 11.32
CA ARG A 34 11.59 -27.93 12.42
C ARG A 34 11.43 -29.39 12.00
N GLY A 35 12.35 -29.89 11.20
CA GLY A 35 12.50 -31.34 11.00
C GLY A 35 12.99 -31.76 9.62
N GLY A 36 14.26 -32.17 9.56
CA GLY A 36 14.75 -33.13 8.57
C GLY A 36 15.57 -32.55 7.42
N LEU A 37 16.91 -32.75 7.52
CA LEU A 37 17.94 -32.91 6.47
C LEU A 37 18.06 -31.91 5.28
N THR A 38 17.01 -31.22 4.87
CA THR A 38 17.00 -30.11 3.91
C THR A 38 16.59 -28.82 4.62
N ARG A 39 17.33 -27.72 4.38
CA ARG A 39 16.95 -26.39 4.87
C ARG A 39 15.85 -25.84 3.97
N GLU A 40 14.65 -26.37 4.12
CA GLU A 40 13.46 -25.76 3.57
C GLU A 40 13.05 -24.62 4.52
N PHE A 41 12.68 -23.47 3.94
CA PHE A 41 12.16 -22.33 4.67
C PHE A 41 10.67 -22.25 4.36
N GLU A 42 9.84 -22.18 5.39
CA GLU A 42 8.41 -21.93 5.24
C GLU A 42 8.14 -20.45 5.47
N SER A 43 7.58 -19.78 4.47
CA SER A 43 7.15 -18.39 4.55
C SER A 43 5.70 -18.29 5.02
N HIS A 44 5.46 -17.49 6.05
CA HIS A 44 4.11 -17.17 6.52
C HIS A 44 4.00 -15.68 6.83
N TYR A 45 2.78 -15.14 6.82
CA TYR A 45 2.53 -13.75 7.23
C TYR A 45 2.21 -13.68 8.73
N GLU A 46 2.96 -12.85 9.46
CA GLU A 46 2.63 -12.44 10.84
C GLU A 46 2.12 -10.99 10.83
N ARG A 47 1.30 -10.59 11.80
CA ARG A 47 0.91 -9.19 11.97
C ARG A 47 2.13 -8.26 12.10
N HIS A 48 2.00 -7.02 11.60
CA HIS A 48 2.96 -5.95 11.80
C HIS A 48 2.72 -5.29 13.16
N ARG A 49 3.64 -5.51 14.12
CA ARG A 49 3.44 -5.12 15.54
C ARG A 49 3.21 -3.63 15.78
N ASP A 50 3.78 -2.76 14.94
CA ASP A 50 3.66 -1.31 15.12
C ASP A 50 2.47 -0.70 14.37
N HIS A 51 1.73 -1.51 13.60
CA HIS A 51 0.58 -1.06 12.82
C HIS A 51 -0.68 -1.86 13.13
N THR A 52 -0.59 -2.83 14.05
CA THR A 52 -1.70 -3.68 14.44
C THR A 52 -1.72 -3.91 15.93
N GLU A 53 -2.92 -3.82 16.50
CA GLU A 53 -3.18 -4.14 17.89
C GLU A 53 -3.95 -5.45 18.01
N ILE A 54 -3.74 -6.14 19.11
CA ILE A 54 -4.55 -7.29 19.49
C ILE A 54 -5.65 -6.77 20.39
N GLY A 55 -6.88 -6.78 19.87
CA GLY A 55 -8.06 -6.29 20.58
C GLY A 55 -9.09 -7.38 20.81
N TYR A 56 -10.16 -7.00 21.51
CA TYR A 56 -11.38 -7.79 21.62
C TYR A 56 -12.49 -7.01 20.94
N GLY A 57 -13.19 -7.64 20.00
CA GLY A 57 -14.33 -7.02 19.33
C GLY A 57 -15.54 -6.84 20.26
N PRO A 58 -16.56 -6.05 19.87
CA PRO A 58 -17.80 -5.94 20.62
C PRO A 58 -18.57 -7.27 20.54
N ALA A 59 -18.38 -8.13 21.54
CA ALA A 59 -18.93 -9.48 21.52
C ALA A 59 -19.86 -9.79 22.70
N LYS A 60 -20.76 -10.75 22.50
CA LYS A 60 -21.88 -11.04 23.41
C LYS A 60 -21.52 -12.03 24.53
N SER A 61 -20.35 -12.66 24.51
CA SER A 61 -19.85 -13.51 25.60
C SER A 61 -18.32 -13.44 25.77
N VAL A 62 -17.82 -13.88 26.94
CA VAL A 62 -16.42 -13.71 27.40
C VAL A 62 -15.42 -14.55 26.58
N SER A 63 -15.89 -15.52 25.80
CA SER A 63 -15.09 -16.32 24.87
C SER A 63 -14.87 -15.66 23.51
N ASP A 64 -15.51 -14.53 23.24
CA ASP A 64 -15.76 -14.11 21.86
C ASP A 64 -14.69 -13.13 21.35
N GLU A 65 -13.80 -13.77 20.57
CA GLU A 65 -12.95 -13.28 19.48
C GLU A 65 -11.95 -12.16 19.80
N LYS A 66 -10.76 -12.62 20.18
CA LYS A 66 -9.49 -11.90 20.07
C LYS A 66 -9.13 -11.77 18.58
N GLY A 67 -9.13 -10.54 18.08
CA GLY A 67 -8.77 -10.20 16.70
C GLY A 67 -7.45 -9.45 16.59
N VAL A 68 -7.00 -9.22 15.35
CA VAL A 68 -5.87 -8.33 15.04
C VAL A 68 -6.42 -7.17 14.23
N PHE A 69 -6.34 -5.97 14.77
CA PHE A 69 -6.94 -4.77 14.19
C PHE A 69 -5.86 -3.80 13.71
N CYS A 70 -6.11 -3.10 12.61
CA CYS A 70 -5.24 -2.01 12.18
C CYS A 70 -5.32 -0.87 13.20
N GLU A 71 -4.19 -0.46 13.78
CA GLU A 71 -4.14 0.62 14.79
C GLU A 71 -4.63 1.97 14.25
N ARG A 72 -4.55 2.18 12.93
CA ARG A 72 -4.92 3.47 12.34
C ARG A 72 -6.41 3.60 12.06
N CYS A 73 -7.06 2.52 11.62
CA CYS A 73 -8.44 2.59 11.13
C CYS A 73 -9.39 1.59 11.81
N GLY A 74 -8.88 0.72 12.68
CA GLY A 74 -9.65 -0.22 13.47
C GLY A 74 -10.20 -1.42 12.70
N THR A 75 -9.91 -1.57 11.41
CA THR A 75 -10.39 -2.73 10.64
C THR A 75 -9.64 -3.99 11.02
N GLU A 76 -10.35 -5.12 11.04
CA GLU A 76 -9.77 -6.43 11.32
C GLU A 76 -9.21 -7.08 10.06
N SER A 77 -9.93 -6.95 8.94
CA SER A 77 -9.47 -7.45 7.65
C SER A 77 -8.62 -6.41 6.92
N PRO A 78 -7.55 -6.83 6.20
CA PRO A 78 -6.89 -5.98 5.21
C PRO A 78 -7.87 -5.49 4.14
N TYR A 79 -8.89 -6.27 3.81
CA TYR A 79 -9.82 -5.97 2.73
C TYR A 79 -11.02 -5.13 3.15
N ASP A 80 -11.20 -4.90 4.45
CA ASP A 80 -12.24 -4.01 4.95
C ASP A 80 -11.92 -2.57 4.57
N ARG A 81 -12.94 -1.86 4.09
CA ARG A 81 -12.84 -0.44 3.74
C ARG A 81 -13.97 0.32 4.43
N ILE A 82 -13.60 1.33 5.21
CA ILE A 82 -14.54 2.11 6.05
C ILE A 82 -15.13 3.32 5.33
N TRP A 83 -14.73 3.52 4.08
CA TRP A 83 -15.16 4.61 3.20
C TRP A 83 -15.53 4.01 1.86
N ASN A 84 -16.54 4.58 1.21
CA ASN A 84 -16.98 4.17 -0.11
C ASN A 84 -16.31 5.06 -1.17
N ASP A 85 -15.62 4.43 -2.13
CA ASP A 85 -14.96 5.13 -3.24
C ASP A 85 -15.98 5.83 -4.16
N ALA A 86 -17.19 5.29 -4.24
CA ALA A 86 -18.29 5.85 -5.04
C ALA A 86 -19.03 7.01 -4.33
N GLU A 87 -18.70 7.30 -3.08
CA GLU A 87 -19.30 8.38 -2.29
C GLU A 87 -18.23 9.40 -1.85
N ASP A 88 -18.65 10.59 -1.43
CA ASP A 88 -17.75 11.64 -0.91
C ASP A 88 -17.34 11.40 0.57
N ASP A 89 -17.06 10.15 0.92
CA ASP A 89 -16.65 9.75 2.27
C ASP A 89 -15.22 10.18 2.63
N VAL A 90 -14.42 10.52 1.61
CA VAL A 90 -13.00 10.87 1.74
C VAL A 90 -12.81 12.35 1.48
N ASP A 91 -12.64 13.10 2.57
CA ASP A 91 -12.27 14.51 2.50
C ASP A 91 -10.82 14.73 2.05
N ASP A 92 -10.51 15.99 1.80
CA ASP A 92 -9.23 16.49 1.31
C ASP A 92 -8.04 16.15 2.23
N GLU A 93 -8.24 16.16 3.54
CA GLU A 93 -7.20 15.84 4.52
C GLU A 93 -6.93 14.33 4.51
N ARG A 94 -8.00 13.53 4.58
CA ARG A 94 -7.93 12.07 4.51
C ARG A 94 -7.31 11.59 3.21
N PHE A 95 -7.65 12.22 2.09
CA PHE A 95 -7.07 11.87 0.80
C PHE A 95 -5.56 12.15 0.75
N ARG A 96 -5.08 13.26 1.33
CA ARG A 96 -3.64 13.52 1.48
C ARG A 96 -2.94 12.46 2.32
N GLU A 97 -3.57 11.98 3.39
CA GLU A 97 -3.03 10.88 4.19
C GLU A 97 -2.90 9.60 3.37
N LEU A 98 -3.92 9.26 2.57
CA LEU A 98 -3.92 8.10 1.69
C LEU A 98 -2.80 8.19 0.65
N VAL A 99 -2.63 9.34 -0.01
CA VAL A 99 -1.53 9.58 -0.96
C VAL A 99 -0.16 9.31 -0.31
N GLN A 100 0.07 9.84 0.89
CA GLN A 100 1.33 9.61 1.60
C GLN A 100 1.52 8.14 2.00
N ALA A 101 0.46 7.46 2.44
CA ALA A 101 0.50 6.05 2.78
C ALA A 101 0.77 5.19 1.55
N THR A 102 0.10 5.46 0.43
CA THR A 102 0.34 4.83 -0.88
C THR A 102 1.80 4.93 -1.28
N ILE A 103 2.39 6.13 -1.24
CA ILE A 103 3.82 6.33 -1.57
C ILE A 103 4.70 5.47 -0.67
N ARG A 104 4.54 5.57 0.66
CA ARG A 104 5.36 4.83 1.62
C ARG A 104 5.26 3.32 1.42
N THR A 105 4.06 2.81 1.16
CA THR A 105 3.81 1.37 1.00
C THR A 105 4.34 0.84 -0.32
N LEU A 106 4.16 1.57 -1.43
CA LEU A 106 4.74 1.18 -2.72
C LEU A 106 6.27 1.13 -2.65
N GLU A 107 6.90 2.13 -2.02
CA GLU A 107 8.35 2.12 -1.83
C GLU A 107 8.82 1.00 -0.89
N HIS A 108 8.07 0.73 0.17
CA HIS A 108 8.35 -0.40 1.06
C HIS A 108 8.30 -1.74 0.31
N LYS A 109 7.39 -1.86 -0.66
CA LYS A 109 7.27 -3.03 -1.54
C LYS A 109 8.25 -3.03 -2.71
N GLY A 110 9.21 -2.09 -2.74
CA GLY A 110 10.28 -2.04 -3.74
C GLY A 110 9.87 -1.40 -5.07
N VAL A 111 8.70 -0.78 -5.17
CA VAL A 111 8.29 -0.05 -6.37
C VAL A 111 9.06 1.26 -6.47
N THR A 112 9.82 1.42 -7.54
CA THR A 112 10.56 2.67 -7.82
C THR A 112 9.64 3.68 -8.50
N LEU A 113 9.30 4.76 -7.81
CA LEU A 113 8.36 5.79 -8.28
C LEU A 113 8.85 7.20 -8.00
N HIS A 114 8.39 8.17 -8.80
CA HIS A 114 8.65 9.59 -8.55
C HIS A 114 7.60 10.18 -7.59
N ARG A 115 7.96 10.33 -6.32
CA ARG A 115 7.04 10.73 -5.21
C ARG A 115 6.23 11.99 -5.53
N GLN A 116 6.90 13.02 -6.03
CA GLN A 116 6.27 14.31 -6.32
C GLN A 116 5.22 14.17 -7.43
N THR A 117 5.51 13.41 -8.48
CA THR A 117 4.55 13.17 -9.56
C THR A 117 3.32 12.44 -9.07
N LEU A 118 3.48 11.43 -8.20
CA LEU A 118 2.35 10.73 -7.62
C LEU A 118 1.46 11.71 -6.83
N ALA A 119 2.06 12.46 -5.90
CA ALA A 119 1.31 13.38 -5.06
C ALA A 119 0.59 14.47 -5.87
N GLU A 120 1.29 15.10 -6.81
CA GLU A 120 0.70 16.17 -7.64
C GLU A 120 -0.44 15.65 -8.50
N ARG A 121 -0.27 14.50 -9.17
CA ARG A 121 -1.30 13.93 -10.05
C ARG A 121 -2.52 13.44 -9.27
N ALA A 122 -2.31 12.79 -8.13
CA ALA A 122 -3.42 12.34 -7.31
C ALA A 122 -4.26 13.54 -6.81
N LEU A 123 -3.61 14.59 -6.30
CA LEU A 123 -4.29 15.79 -5.79
C LEU A 123 -4.91 16.65 -6.90
N GLU A 124 -4.31 16.69 -8.08
CA GLU A 124 -4.91 17.30 -9.27
C GLU A 124 -6.22 16.60 -9.65
N ARG A 125 -6.19 15.27 -9.77
CA ARG A 125 -7.38 14.47 -10.12
C ARG A 125 -8.49 14.56 -9.08
N ARG A 126 -8.16 14.50 -7.80
CA ARG A 126 -9.18 14.64 -6.74
C ARG A 126 -9.90 15.98 -6.80
N ARG A 127 -9.20 17.07 -7.16
CA ARG A 127 -9.82 18.40 -7.38
C ARG A 127 -10.72 18.45 -8.61
N ASN A 128 -10.59 17.50 -9.53
CA ASN A 128 -11.45 17.33 -10.70
C ASN A 128 -12.60 16.33 -10.43
N ASP A 129 -12.87 16.01 -9.17
CA ASP A 129 -13.98 15.15 -8.75
C ASP A 129 -13.88 13.69 -9.23
N GLU A 130 -12.65 13.20 -9.44
CA GLU A 130 -12.40 11.78 -9.70
C GLU A 130 -12.41 10.96 -8.39
N HIS A 131 -12.78 9.68 -8.51
CA HIS A 131 -12.79 8.72 -7.40
C HIS A 131 -11.39 8.46 -6.82
N VAL A 132 -11.31 8.03 -5.56
CA VAL A 132 -10.05 7.89 -4.82
C VAL A 132 -9.16 6.83 -5.48
N ASP A 133 -9.72 5.67 -5.84
CA ASP A 133 -8.96 4.60 -6.47
C ASP A 133 -8.47 4.99 -7.87
N ASP A 134 -9.30 5.66 -8.68
CA ASP A 134 -8.91 6.17 -10.00
C ASP A 134 -7.76 7.19 -9.88
N CYS A 135 -7.87 8.11 -8.91
CA CYS A 135 -6.84 9.12 -8.65
C CYS A 135 -5.50 8.47 -8.31
N LEU A 136 -5.49 7.54 -7.35
CA LEU A 136 -4.27 6.90 -6.85
C LEU A 136 -3.67 5.94 -7.88
N GLY A 137 -4.52 5.21 -8.59
CA GLY A 137 -4.13 4.28 -9.63
C GLY A 137 -3.44 4.95 -10.82
N GLU A 138 -4.04 6.00 -11.38
CA GLU A 138 -3.44 6.74 -12.50
C GLU A 138 -2.21 7.55 -12.06
N ALA A 139 -2.23 8.10 -10.85
CA ALA A 139 -1.05 8.79 -10.29
C ALA A 139 0.13 7.84 -10.08
N THR A 140 -0.12 6.61 -9.63
CA THR A 140 0.91 5.57 -9.47
C THR A 140 1.57 5.24 -10.80
N LYS A 141 0.76 5.02 -11.85
CA LYS A 141 1.26 4.77 -13.20
C LYS A 141 2.12 5.94 -13.72
N ALA A 142 1.63 7.18 -13.57
CA ALA A 142 2.37 8.37 -13.99
C ALA A 142 3.71 8.51 -13.24
N ALA A 143 3.75 8.20 -11.95
CA ALA A 143 4.95 8.28 -11.12
C ALA A 143 6.01 7.23 -11.48
N ILE A 144 5.60 6.03 -11.86
CA ILE A 144 6.52 4.98 -12.35
C ILE A 144 7.10 5.38 -13.72
N VAL A 145 6.28 5.89 -14.64
CA VAL A 145 6.78 6.37 -15.94
C VAL A 145 7.76 7.53 -15.76
N ALA A 146 7.47 8.46 -14.84
CA ALA A 146 8.36 9.57 -14.53
C ALA A 146 9.70 9.12 -13.93
N SER A 147 9.72 8.08 -13.08
CA SER A 147 10.97 7.56 -12.50
C SER A 147 11.87 6.89 -13.54
N ILE A 148 11.28 6.17 -14.50
CA ILE A 148 12.00 5.57 -15.64
C ILE A 148 12.66 6.67 -16.48
N ASN A 149 11.90 7.69 -16.89
CA ASN A 149 12.40 8.77 -17.74
C ASN A 149 13.53 9.59 -17.08
N GLN A 150 13.47 9.80 -15.76
CA GLN A 150 14.57 10.47 -15.03
C GLN A 150 15.83 9.60 -14.93
N SER A 151 15.66 8.29 -14.83
CA SER A 151 16.78 7.34 -14.78
C SER A 151 17.55 7.31 -16.09
N ASP A 152 16.86 7.37 -17.23
CA ASP A 152 17.46 7.40 -18.57
C ASP A 152 18.22 8.72 -18.83
N ALA A 153 17.63 9.87 -18.46
CA ALA A 153 18.29 11.17 -18.58
C ALA A 153 19.59 11.27 -17.76
N GLY A 154 19.63 10.62 -16.59
CA GLY A 154 20.84 10.53 -15.75
C GLY A 154 21.93 9.61 -16.30
N GLN A 155 21.57 8.62 -17.14
CA GLN A 155 22.55 7.74 -17.78
C GLN A 155 23.17 8.34 -19.04
N ASP A 156 22.40 9.11 -19.81
CA ASP A 156 22.87 9.74 -21.04
C ASP A 156 23.92 10.82 -20.73
N THR A 157 23.62 11.69 -19.76
CA THR A 157 24.56 12.72 -19.26
C THR A 157 25.86 12.13 -18.70
N ARG A 158 25.82 10.92 -18.14
CA ARG A 158 27.01 10.23 -17.60
C ARG A 158 27.84 9.56 -18.69
N ARG A 159 27.25 9.15 -19.82
CA ARG A 159 27.99 8.63 -20.98
C ARG A 159 28.68 9.75 -21.75
N GLU A 160 28.04 10.90 -21.89
CA GLU A 160 28.62 12.07 -22.55
C GLU A 160 29.80 12.69 -21.77
N ALA A 161 29.81 12.59 -20.44
CA ALA A 161 30.91 13.10 -19.61
C ALA A 161 32.19 12.22 -19.61
N HIS A 162 32.15 11.05 -20.25
CA HIS A 162 33.27 10.09 -20.34
C HIS A 162 33.75 9.85 -21.78
N ALA A 163 33.29 10.65 -22.74
CA ALA A 163 33.77 10.67 -24.13
C ALA A 163 34.68 11.90 -24.36
#